data_AF-A0A7K0V064-F1
#
_entry.id   AF-A0A7K0V064-F1
#
_cell.length_a   1.000
_cell.length_b   1.000
_cell.length_c   1.000
_cell.angle_alpha   90.00
_cell.angle_beta   90.00
_cell.angle_gamma   90.00
#
_symmetry.space_group_name_H-M   'P 1'
#
loop_
_entity.id
_entity.type
_entity.pdbx_description
1 polymer ?
#
loop_
_entity_poly.entity_id
_entity_poly.type
_entity_poly.pdbx_seq_one_letter_code
_entity_poly.pdbx_strand_id
1 'polypeptide(L)'
;VARYKSGKYTIERPLHFGAALGGGKQNLFSTYSDYGLPLGEAFQLRDDILGIFGDPEETGKPAGDDLREGKRTVLLAKVMELASAEESAEINSALGNANLDLAHVNRIREIFVQTGALAQVEELISTLTSTAQSALEHGEIDPLAKSALTQLLTIVTQRKL
;
A
#
# COMPACT_ATOMS: atom_id res chain seq x y z
N VAL A 1 7.90 -8.65 0.17
CA VAL A 1 8.41 -7.48 -0.60
C VAL A 1 8.00 -6.15 0.04
N ALA A 2 6.70 -5.90 0.29
CA ALA A 2 6.20 -4.66 0.91
C ALA A 2 6.90 -4.25 2.22
N ARG A 3 7.02 -5.17 3.20
CA ARG A 3 7.68 -4.90 4.50
C ARG A 3 9.14 -4.46 4.38
N TYR A 4 9.89 -5.02 3.43
CA TYR A 4 11.33 -4.75 3.28
C TYR A 4 11.62 -3.57 2.34
N LYS A 5 10.79 -3.33 1.32
CA LYS A 5 10.99 -2.24 0.35
C LYS A 5 10.45 -0.91 0.88
N SER A 6 9.24 -0.90 1.42
CA SER A 6 8.53 0.35 1.75
C SER A 6 8.40 0.57 3.26
N GLY A 7 8.15 -0.49 4.04
CA GLY A 7 8.19 -0.43 5.51
C GLY A 7 9.56 -0.01 6.05
N LYS A 8 10.59 -0.81 5.77
CA LYS A 8 11.93 -0.57 6.33
C LYS A 8 12.64 0.64 5.74
N TYR A 9 12.70 0.79 4.41
CA TYR A 9 13.53 1.82 3.78
C TYR A 9 12.84 3.19 3.70
N THR A 10 11.54 3.24 3.38
CA THR A 10 10.84 4.50 3.10
C THR A 10 10.38 5.23 4.37
N ILE A 11 10.04 4.49 5.44
CA ILE A 11 9.44 5.08 6.64
C ILE A 11 10.29 4.81 7.89
N GLU A 12 10.49 3.54 8.27
CA GLU A 12 11.18 3.19 9.52
C GLU A 12 12.61 3.74 9.60
N ARG A 13 13.45 3.47 8.60
CA ARG A 13 14.86 3.86 8.62
C ARG A 13 15.08 5.37 8.64
N PRO A 14 14.37 6.21 7.86
CA PRO A 14 14.45 7.66 8.00
C PRO A 14 14.08 8.15 9.40
N LEU A 15 13.08 7.55 10.05
CA LEU A 15 12.69 7.89 11.42
C LEU A 15 13.77 7.48 12.43
N HIS A 16 14.32 6.28 12.32
CA HIS A 16 15.46 5.84 13.14
C HIS A 16 16.68 6.72 12.94
N PHE A 17 16.96 7.15 11.71
CA PHE A 17 18.07 8.06 11.41
C PHE A 17 17.88 9.42 12.09
N GLY A 18 16.67 9.99 12.00
CA GLY A 18 16.31 11.21 12.72
C GLY A 18 16.43 11.06 14.25
N ALA A 19 15.92 9.95 14.81
CA ALA A 19 16.06 9.64 16.23
C ALA A 19 17.52 9.56 16.67
N ALA A 20 18.37 8.88 15.89
CA ALA A 20 19.78 8.74 16.20
C ALA A 20 20.52 10.08 16.20
N LEU A 21 20.23 10.95 15.22
CA LEU A 21 20.81 12.30 15.16
C LEU A 21 20.31 13.20 16.29
N GLY A 22 19.05 13.05 16.70
CA GLY A 22 18.42 13.82 17.78
C GLY A 22 18.71 13.33 19.19
N GLY A 23 19.52 12.27 19.37
CA GLY A 23 19.80 11.69 20.69
C GLY A 23 18.60 10.94 21.30
N GLY A 24 17.73 10.38 20.47
CA GLY A 24 16.55 9.61 20.88
C GLY A 24 16.89 8.42 21.76
N LYS A 25 16.02 8.12 22.73
CA LYS A 25 16.14 6.94 23.61
C LYS A 25 15.66 5.68 22.92
N GLN A 26 16.05 4.51 23.43
CA GLN A 26 15.70 3.21 22.84
C GLN A 26 14.19 3.02 22.61
N ASN A 27 13.36 3.53 23.53
CA ASN A 27 11.89 3.48 23.49
C ASN A 27 11.33 4.19 22.24
N LEU A 28 11.99 5.26 21.78
CA LEU A 28 11.57 5.99 20.58
C LEU A 28 11.79 5.17 19.31
N PHE A 29 12.87 4.39 19.25
CA PHE A 29 13.14 3.52 18.10
C PHE A 29 12.09 2.41 17.97
N SER A 30 11.67 1.80 19.09
CA SER A 30 10.56 0.83 19.08
C SER A 30 9.26 1.47 18.62
N THR A 31 8.92 2.65 19.14
CA THR A 31 7.72 3.38 18.71
C THR A 31 7.76 3.71 17.21
N TYR A 32 8.91 4.12 16.68
CA TYR A 32 9.08 4.37 15.24
C TYR A 32 9.01 3.12 14.38
N SER A 33 9.43 1.96 14.90
CA SER A 33 9.21 0.67 14.23
C SER A 33 7.73 0.28 14.23
N ASP A 34 7.06 0.42 15.39
CA ASP A 34 5.63 0.09 15.56
C ASP A 34 4.73 1.00 14.72
N TYR A 35 5.16 2.24 14.46
CA TYR A 35 4.52 3.16 13.52
C TYR A 35 4.89 2.86 12.06
N GLY A 36 6.19 2.80 11.76
CA GLY A 36 6.70 2.85 10.39
C GLY A 36 6.49 1.56 9.60
N LEU A 37 6.57 0.41 10.27
CA LEU A 37 6.38 -0.90 9.62
C LEU A 37 4.95 -1.08 9.08
N PRO A 38 3.87 -0.94 9.89
CA PRO A 38 2.52 -1.07 9.38
C PRO A 38 2.16 0.05 8.38
N LEU A 39 2.60 1.29 8.62
CA LEU A 39 2.34 2.38 7.68
C LEU A 39 2.97 2.13 6.31
N GLY A 40 4.22 1.64 6.26
CA GLY A 40 4.88 1.38 4.99
C GLY A 40 4.33 0.16 4.26
N GLU A 41 3.70 -0.77 4.98
CA GLU A 41 2.91 -1.84 4.37
C GLU A 41 1.61 -1.31 3.77
N ALA A 42 0.85 -0.50 4.52
CA ALA A 42 -0.36 0.17 4.04
C ALA A 42 -0.09 1.02 2.79
N PHE A 43 1.03 1.76 2.81
CA PHE A 43 1.49 2.54 1.67
C PHE A 43 1.68 1.69 0.41
N GLN A 44 2.40 0.57 0.52
CA GLN A 44 2.64 -0.28 -0.64
C GLN A 44 1.34 -0.88 -1.18
N LEU A 45 0.41 -1.28 -0.30
CA LEU A 45 -0.89 -1.79 -0.71
C LEU A 45 -1.72 -0.72 -1.44
N ARG A 46 -1.69 0.54 -0.97
CA ARG A 46 -2.32 1.67 -1.65
C ARG A 46 -1.70 1.92 -3.02
N ASP A 47 -0.37 1.89 -3.13
CA ASP A 47 0.34 2.01 -4.42
C ASP A 47 -0.02 0.86 -5.38
N ASP A 48 -0.11 -0.38 -4.89
CA ASP A 48 -0.54 -1.54 -5.69
C ASP A 48 -2.00 -1.39 -6.18
N ILE A 49 -2.90 -0.83 -5.37
CA ILE A 49 -4.28 -0.48 -5.80
C ILE A 49 -4.22 0.59 -6.88
N LEU A 50 -3.47 1.68 -6.67
CA LEU A 50 -3.37 2.79 -7.63
C LEU A 50 -2.76 2.35 -8.96
N GLY A 51 -1.80 1.43 -8.95
CA GLY A 51 -1.21 0.88 -10.19
C GLY A 51 -2.21 0.11 -11.06
N ILE A 52 -3.28 -0.44 -10.45
CA ILE A 52 -4.34 -1.15 -11.17
C ILE A 52 -5.55 -0.26 -11.41
N PHE A 53 -6.00 0.53 -10.43
CA PHE A 53 -7.28 1.25 -10.41
C PHE A 53 -7.17 2.76 -10.59
N GLY A 54 -5.98 3.35 -10.46
CA GLY A 54 -5.79 4.80 -10.48
C GLY A 54 -6.30 5.45 -11.75
N ASP A 55 -6.79 6.68 -11.60
CA ASP A 55 -7.14 7.56 -12.72
C ASP A 55 -5.85 8.04 -13.41
N PRO A 56 -5.74 7.91 -14.75
CA PRO A 56 -4.63 8.49 -15.49
C PRO A 56 -4.42 9.99 -15.30
N GLU A 57 -5.50 10.76 -15.08
CA GLU A 57 -5.42 12.20 -14.84
C GLU A 57 -4.74 12.54 -13.51
N GLU A 58 -4.93 11.71 -12.48
CA GLU A 58 -4.31 11.90 -11.16
C GLU A 58 -2.94 11.26 -11.04
N THR A 59 -2.76 10.08 -11.64
CA THR A 59 -1.52 9.29 -11.51
C THR A 59 -0.44 9.66 -12.54
N GLY A 60 -0.83 10.33 -13.63
CA GLY A 60 0.04 10.62 -14.78
C GLY A 60 0.46 9.36 -15.55
N LYS A 61 -0.18 8.21 -15.29
CA LYS A 61 0.13 6.91 -15.90
C LYS A 61 -1.13 6.25 -16.47
N PRO A 62 -1.01 5.38 -17.48
CA PRO A 62 -2.16 4.63 -17.98
C PRO A 62 -2.79 3.76 -16.87
N ALA A 63 -4.11 3.74 -16.83
CA ALA A 63 -4.89 2.82 -16.01
C ALA A 63 -4.47 1.36 -16.29
N GLY A 64 -4.16 0.59 -15.25
CA GLY A 64 -3.74 -0.81 -15.37
C GLY A 64 -2.29 -1.01 -15.83
N ASP A 65 -1.42 -0.02 -15.65
CA ASP A 65 0.01 -0.13 -15.96
C ASP A 65 0.65 -1.35 -15.26
N ASP A 66 0.28 -1.61 -14.00
CA ASP A 66 0.77 -2.76 -13.25
C ASP A 66 0.35 -4.11 -13.84
N LEU A 67 -0.85 -4.18 -14.46
CA LEU A 67 -1.30 -5.37 -15.17
C LEU A 67 -0.45 -5.59 -16.43
N ARG A 68 -0.15 -4.52 -17.18
CA ARG A 68 0.67 -4.57 -18.40
C ARG A 68 2.13 -4.92 -18.10
N GLU A 69 2.67 -4.38 -17.00
CA GLU A 69 4.01 -4.71 -16.50
C GLU A 69 4.09 -6.15 -15.95
N GLY A 70 2.95 -6.75 -15.63
CA GLY A 70 2.87 -8.09 -15.06
C GLY A 70 3.29 -8.17 -13.59
N LYS A 71 3.09 -7.09 -12.83
CA LYS A 71 3.51 -7.04 -11.42
C LYS A 71 2.72 -8.03 -10.59
N ARG A 72 3.45 -8.84 -9.81
CA ARG A 72 2.87 -9.77 -8.84
C ARG A 72 2.71 -9.10 -7.49
N THR A 73 1.66 -8.29 -7.37
CA THR A 73 1.32 -7.53 -6.16
C THR A 73 0.59 -8.39 -5.13
N VAL A 74 0.44 -7.87 -3.91
CA VAL A 74 -0.37 -8.55 -2.87
C VAL A 74 -1.83 -8.61 -3.31
N LEU A 75 -2.33 -7.54 -3.93
CA LEU A 75 -3.68 -7.47 -4.48
C LEU A 75 -3.92 -8.55 -5.56
N LEU A 76 -2.95 -8.79 -6.45
CA LEU A 76 -3.03 -9.89 -7.41
C LEU A 76 -3.10 -11.26 -6.71
N ALA A 77 -2.27 -11.49 -5.68
CA ALA A 77 -2.34 -12.75 -4.94
C ALA A 77 -3.72 -12.98 -4.31
N LYS A 78 -4.36 -11.94 -3.77
CA LYS A 78 -5.68 -12.02 -3.14
C LYS A 78 -6.79 -12.33 -4.14
N VAL A 79 -6.78 -11.69 -5.32
CA VAL A 79 -7.78 -12.03 -6.34
C VAL A 79 -7.60 -13.47 -6.82
N MET A 80 -6.36 -13.96 -6.98
CA MET A 80 -6.10 -15.34 -7.42
C MET A 80 -6.50 -16.40 -6.39
N GLU A 81 -6.57 -16.04 -5.10
CA GLU A 81 -7.09 -16.92 -4.03
C GLU A 81 -8.63 -17.01 -4.03
N LEU A 82 -9.32 -15.99 -4.56
CA LEU A 82 -10.78 -15.84 -4.49
C LEU A 82 -11.49 -16.09 -5.83
N ALA A 83 -10.78 -15.93 -6.94
CA ALA A 83 -11.31 -16.05 -8.29
C ALA A 83 -11.67 -17.50 -8.67
N SER A 84 -12.65 -17.64 -9.56
CA SER A 84 -12.92 -18.93 -10.21
C SER A 84 -11.75 -19.38 -11.10
N ALA A 85 -11.81 -20.62 -11.59
CA ALA A 85 -10.81 -21.12 -12.54
C ALA A 85 -10.81 -20.32 -13.85
N GLU A 86 -11.99 -19.92 -14.33
CA GLU A 86 -12.18 -19.10 -15.52
C GLU A 86 -11.64 -17.69 -15.34
N GLU A 87 -11.99 -17.04 -14.23
CA GLU A 87 -11.49 -15.70 -13.87
C GLU A 87 -9.96 -15.71 -13.69
N SER A 88 -9.42 -16.74 -13.03
CA SER A 88 -7.98 -16.93 -12.88
C SER A 88 -7.27 -17.09 -14.22
N ALA A 89 -7.86 -17.82 -15.17
CA ALA A 89 -7.31 -17.95 -16.52
C ALA A 89 -7.35 -16.61 -17.27
N GLU A 90 -8.43 -15.84 -17.12
CA GLU A 90 -8.61 -14.51 -17.71
C GLU A 90 -7.54 -13.54 -17.18
N ILE A 91 -7.34 -13.46 -15.86
CA ILE A 91 -6.31 -12.64 -15.22
C ILE A 91 -4.90 -13.03 -15.70
N ASN A 92 -4.59 -14.32 -15.72
CA ASN A 92 -3.27 -14.79 -16.17
C ASN A 92 -3.00 -14.48 -17.63
N SER A 93 -4.04 -14.46 -18.48
CA SER A 93 -3.89 -14.11 -19.90
C SER A 93 -3.64 -12.62 -20.13
N ALA A 94 -4.13 -11.77 -19.24
CA ALA A 94 -3.95 -10.32 -19.29
C ALA A 94 -2.61 -9.86 -18.69
N LEU A 95 -2.08 -10.59 -17.71
CA LEU A 95 -0.90 -10.20 -16.95
C LEU A 95 0.37 -10.19 -17.82
N GLY A 96 1.07 -9.06 -17.86
CA GLY A 96 2.30 -8.88 -18.63
C GLY A 96 2.06 -8.58 -20.12
N ASN A 97 0.80 -8.41 -20.55
CA ASN A 97 0.49 -8.02 -21.91
C ASN A 97 0.62 -6.50 -22.07
N ALA A 98 1.73 -6.04 -22.65
CA ALA A 98 1.97 -4.61 -22.91
C ALA A 98 0.91 -3.94 -23.81
N ASN A 99 0.20 -4.73 -24.63
CA ASN A 99 -0.83 -4.24 -25.55
C ASN A 99 -2.25 -4.43 -25.00
N LEU A 100 -2.41 -4.68 -23.69
CA LEU A 100 -3.72 -4.85 -23.07
C LEU A 100 -4.56 -3.59 -23.25
N ASP A 101 -5.67 -3.72 -23.97
CA ASP A 101 -6.57 -2.60 -24.22
C ASP A 101 -7.38 -2.23 -22.95
N LEU A 102 -8.04 -1.07 -23.01
CA LEU A 102 -8.80 -0.54 -21.87
C LEU A 102 -10.02 -1.42 -21.52
N ALA A 103 -10.63 -2.10 -22.49
CA ALA A 103 -11.78 -2.96 -22.25
C ALA A 103 -11.38 -4.18 -21.41
N HIS A 104 -10.26 -4.81 -21.75
CA HIS A 104 -9.70 -5.90 -20.96
C HIS A 104 -9.22 -5.43 -19.58
N VAL A 105 -8.58 -4.26 -19.48
CA VAL A 105 -8.23 -3.69 -18.16
C VAL A 105 -9.46 -3.51 -17.28
N ASN A 106 -10.55 -2.95 -17.82
CA ASN A 106 -11.79 -2.76 -17.07
C ASN A 106 -12.42 -4.10 -16.67
N ARG A 107 -12.41 -5.08 -17.56
CA ARG A 107 -12.88 -6.43 -17.26
C ARG A 107 -12.09 -7.09 -16.12
N ILE A 108 -10.76 -6.98 -16.12
CA ILE A 108 -9.93 -7.48 -15.02
C ILE A 108 -10.22 -6.72 -13.72
N ARG A 109 -10.39 -5.39 -13.76
CA ARG A 109 -10.79 -4.58 -12.60
C ARG A 109 -12.13 -5.03 -12.02
N GLU A 110 -13.11 -5.36 -12.86
CA GLU A 110 -14.41 -5.89 -12.42
C GLU A 110 -14.24 -7.20 -11.64
N ILE A 111 -13.39 -8.12 -12.11
CA ILE A 111 -13.10 -9.38 -11.39
C ILE A 111 -12.52 -9.09 -10.00
N PHE A 112 -11.58 -8.15 -9.89
CA PHE A 112 -10.98 -7.77 -8.59
C PHE A 112 -12.03 -7.20 -7.62
N VAL A 113 -13.06 -6.51 -8.13
CA VAL A 113 -14.16 -5.98 -7.32
C VAL A 113 -15.15 -7.09 -6.95
N GLN A 114 -15.57 -7.91 -7.92
CA GLN A 114 -16.60 -8.95 -7.74
C GLN A 114 -16.13 -10.09 -6.81
N THR A 115 -14.85 -10.45 -6.86
CA THR A 115 -14.23 -11.41 -5.93
C THR A 115 -14.13 -10.87 -4.50
N GLY A 116 -14.29 -9.56 -4.29
CA GLY A 116 -14.09 -8.89 -3.00
C GLY A 116 -12.62 -8.68 -2.63
N ALA A 117 -11.68 -9.01 -3.52
CA ALA A 117 -10.25 -8.84 -3.27
C ALA A 117 -9.88 -7.37 -2.99
N LEU A 118 -10.44 -6.43 -3.77
CA LEU A 118 -10.22 -5.00 -3.54
C LEU A 118 -10.68 -4.58 -2.14
N ALA A 119 -11.89 -4.99 -1.74
CA ALA A 119 -12.45 -4.65 -0.43
C ALA A 119 -11.61 -5.22 0.73
N GLN A 120 -11.10 -6.45 0.61
CA GLN A 120 -10.22 -7.03 1.63
C GLN A 120 -8.88 -6.29 1.76
N VAL A 121 -8.30 -5.82 0.65
CA VAL A 121 -7.05 -5.04 0.69
C VAL A 121 -7.29 -3.64 1.27
N GLU A 122 -8.42 -2.99 0.96
CA GLU A 122 -8.82 -1.73 1.58
C GLU A 122 -8.98 -1.87 3.10
N GLU A 123 -9.62 -2.93 3.58
CA GLU A 123 -9.75 -3.22 5.01
C GLU A 123 -8.40 -3.46 5.68
N LEU A 124 -7.49 -4.17 5.01
CA LEU A 124 -6.13 -4.36 5.49
C LEU A 124 -5.37 -3.03 5.59
N ILE A 125 -5.51 -2.14 4.60
CA ILE A 125 -4.95 -0.78 4.65
C ILE A 125 -5.50 -0.02 5.87
N SER A 126 -6.81 -0.07 6.11
CA SER A 126 -7.46 0.57 7.26
C SER A 126 -6.92 0.03 8.60
N THR A 127 -6.77 -1.29 8.71
CA THR A 127 -6.24 -1.96 9.91
C THR A 127 -4.78 -1.56 10.18
N LEU A 128 -3.93 -1.59 9.15
CA LEU A 128 -2.51 -1.20 9.25
C LEU A 128 -2.37 0.28 9.60
N THR A 129 -3.20 1.13 9.01
CA THR A 129 -3.24 2.57 9.31
C THR A 129 -3.60 2.83 10.76
N SER A 130 -4.65 2.17 11.27
CA SER A 130 -5.06 2.28 12.67
C SER A 130 -3.97 1.77 13.62
N THR A 131 -3.28 0.69 13.24
CA THR A 131 -2.14 0.15 14.01
C THR A 131 -1.02 1.18 14.10
N ALA A 132 -0.65 1.81 12.97
CA ALA A 132 0.36 2.86 12.95
C ALA A 132 -0.05 4.07 13.80
N GLN A 133 -1.31 4.51 13.72
CA GLN A 133 -1.82 5.62 14.52
C GLN A 133 -1.73 5.32 16.02
N SER A 134 -2.14 4.13 16.44
CA SER A 134 -2.10 3.71 17.85
C SER A 134 -0.68 3.75 18.42
N ALA A 135 0.34 3.43 17.61
CA ALA A 135 1.74 3.54 18.03
C ALA A 135 2.14 4.98 18.41
N LEU A 136 1.57 5.99 17.76
CA LEU A 136 1.79 7.41 18.11
C LEU A 136 1.03 7.86 19.35
N GLU A 137 -0.05 7.16 19.72
CA GLU A 137 -0.86 7.48 20.90
C GLU A 137 -0.22 6.99 22.19
N HIS A 138 0.40 5.81 22.14
CA HIS A 138 0.97 5.14 23.31
C HIS A 138 2.49 5.35 23.46
N GLY A 139 3.14 5.96 22.46
CA GLY A 139 4.57 6.24 22.49
C GLY A 139 4.93 7.55 23.19
N GLU A 140 6.09 7.59 23.84
CA GLU A 140 6.72 8.82 24.34
C GLU A 140 7.32 9.60 23.15
N ILE A 141 6.47 10.31 22.40
CA ILE A 141 6.87 11.13 21.25
C ILE A 141 6.60 12.61 21.55
N ASP A 142 7.54 13.48 21.15
CA ASP A 142 7.37 14.93 21.20
C ASP A 142 6.08 15.37 20.44
N PRO A 143 5.27 16.30 20.99
CA PRO A 143 4.02 16.72 20.37
C PRO A 143 4.14 17.23 18.92
N LEU A 144 5.24 17.90 18.57
CA LEU A 144 5.46 18.38 17.20
C LEU A 144 5.74 17.20 16.26
N ALA A 145 6.58 16.25 16.70
CA ALA A 145 6.85 15.04 15.94
C ALA A 145 5.57 14.21 15.77
N LYS A 146 4.75 14.06 16.81
CA LYS A 146 3.46 13.37 16.74
C LYS A 146 2.53 14.02 15.70
N SER A 147 2.40 15.34 15.70
CA SER A 147 1.60 16.07 14.72
C SER A 147 2.07 15.83 13.28
N ALA A 148 3.38 15.90 13.04
CA ALA A 148 3.96 15.65 11.72
C ALA A 148 3.74 14.19 11.25
N LEU A 149 3.91 13.22 12.14
CA LEU A 149 3.72 11.79 11.83
C LEU A 149 2.24 11.44 11.59
N THR A 150 1.31 12.10 12.30
CA THR A 150 -0.13 11.97 12.01
C THR A 150 -0.47 12.53 10.63
N GLN A 151 0.10 13.68 10.24
CA GLN A 151 -0.10 14.23 8.89
C GLN A 151 0.46 13.31 7.81
N LEU A 152 1.66 12.75 8.04
CA LEU A 152 2.26 11.77 7.13
C LEU A 152 1.34 10.55 6.95
N LEU A 153 0.81 10.00 8.04
CA LEU A 153 -0.12 8.87 8.00
C LEU A 153 -1.32 9.17 7.10
N THR A 154 -1.95 10.34 7.23
CA THR A 154 -3.06 10.77 6.37
C THR A 154 -2.65 10.85 4.89
N ILE A 155 -1.54 11.52 4.58
CA ILE A 155 -1.05 11.71 3.20
C ILE A 155 -0.78 10.36 2.51
N VAL A 156 -0.20 9.42 3.25
CA VAL A 156 0.29 8.15 2.72
C VAL A 156 -0.85 7.16 2.49
N THR A 157 -1.93 7.25 3.28
CA THR A 157 -3.03 6.26 3.29
C THR A 157 -4.28 6.74 2.54
N GLN A 158 -4.51 8.06 2.48
CA GLN A 158 -5.65 8.70 1.82
C GLN A 158 -5.29 9.32 0.47
N ARG A 159 -4.28 8.80 -0.24
CA ARG A 159 -4.02 9.18 -1.64
C ARG A 159 -5.32 9.02 -2.43
N LYS A 160 -5.86 10.13 -2.92
CA LYS A 160 -7.12 10.14 -3.67
C LYS A 160 -6.95 9.46 -5.03
N LEU A 161 -8.10 8.98 -5.51
CA LEU A 161 -8.41 8.41 -6.82
C LEU A 161 -8.85 9.52 -7.75
#